data_AF-A0AAU5FGL4-F1
#
_entry.id   AF-A0AAU5FGL4-F1
#
_cell.length_a   1.000
_cell.length_b   1.000
_cell.length_c   1.000
_cell.angle_alpha   90.00
_cell.angle_beta   90.00
_cell.angle_gamma   90.00
#
_symmetry.space_group_name_H-M   'P 1'
#
loop_
_entity.id
_entity.type
_entity.pdbx_description
1 polymer ?
#
loop_
_entity_poly.entity_id
_entity_poly.type
_entity_poly.pdbx_seq_one_letter_code
_entity_poly.pdbx_strand_id
1 'polypeptide(L)'
;MSLLPGAGLLVVAALATLFVTAVQFSPLIQDFLDFGAGVLALVSLTSAVMWGLVAPDRKLLYSEHRLFTQRVHRVLAVAGLAFLALHIWIKVARDRVSASAAALPFTDSSQPVLVGLGTLAGYTFVGVALTGAARSSFTSPQRSRMWRVLHMSAYLGWGAALLHGLRAGREAADWVTFSYTACVALVAVVLLLRSRAGTGLDGQKQPRREARAAAAPPSSPSPSPQQPTPAYAPPTARGPAPGGAPTQPIPSRLVYERRSE
;
A
#
# COMPACT_ATOMS: atom_id res chain seq x y z
N MET A 1 16.34 -8.54 -22.68
CA MET A 1 15.32 -7.69 -23.33
C MET A 1 14.66 -6.83 -22.28
N SER A 2 15.19 -5.62 -22.06
CA SER A 2 14.64 -4.65 -21.13
C SER A 2 13.42 -4.02 -21.78
N LEU A 3 12.22 -4.39 -21.34
CA LEU A 3 11.00 -3.67 -21.71
C LEU A 3 11.19 -2.22 -21.23
N LEU A 4 11.20 -1.28 -22.17
CA LEU A 4 11.25 0.15 -21.86
C LEU A 4 10.10 0.47 -20.89
N PRO A 5 10.33 1.24 -19.81
CA PRO A 5 9.31 1.55 -18.80
C PRO A 5 8.04 2.21 -19.39
N GLY A 6 8.11 2.77 -20.60
CA GLY A 6 6.96 3.30 -21.34
C GLY A 6 6.05 2.25 -22.00
N ALA A 7 6.55 1.05 -22.32
CA ALA A 7 5.77 0.03 -23.01
C ALA A 7 4.61 -0.50 -22.14
N GLY A 8 4.84 -0.65 -20.83
CA GLY A 8 3.79 -1.06 -19.89
C GLY A 8 2.70 0.01 -19.73
N LEU A 9 3.08 1.28 -19.65
CA LEU A 9 2.13 2.38 -19.53
C LEU A 9 1.27 2.54 -20.80
N LEU A 10 1.90 2.39 -21.98
CA LEU A 10 1.19 2.44 -23.27
C LEU A 10 0.19 1.27 -23.43
N VAL A 11 0.57 0.06 -23.02
CA VAL A 11 -0.35 -1.10 -23.04
C VAL A 11 -1.52 -0.88 -22.09
N VAL A 12 -1.28 -0.39 -20.87
CA VAL A 12 -2.35 -0.08 -19.91
C VAL A 12 -3.27 1.02 -20.47
N ALA A 13 -2.72 2.08 -21.04
CA ALA A 13 -3.50 3.15 -21.66
C ALA A 13 -4.33 2.64 -22.84
N ALA A 14 -3.75 1.82 -23.73
CA ALA A 14 -4.46 1.23 -24.86
C ALA A 14 -5.59 0.29 -24.42
N LEU A 15 -5.35 -0.55 -23.40
CA LEU A 15 -6.37 -1.43 -22.83
C LEU A 15 -7.49 -0.63 -22.14
N ALA A 16 -7.14 0.44 -21.42
CA ALA A 16 -8.12 1.33 -20.81
C ALA A 16 -8.98 2.02 -21.87
N THR A 17 -8.38 2.53 -22.94
CA THR A 17 -9.10 3.14 -24.06
C THR A 17 -10.00 2.14 -24.77
N LEU A 18 -9.50 0.93 -25.06
CA LEU A 18 -10.28 -0.16 -25.66
C LEU A 18 -11.45 -0.58 -24.77
N PHE A 19 -11.25 -0.61 -23.46
CA PHE A 19 -12.31 -0.91 -22.51
C PHE A 19 -13.38 0.19 -22.49
N VAL A 20 -12.97 1.46 -22.45
CA VAL A 20 -13.88 2.62 -22.51
C VAL A 20 -14.70 2.59 -23.79
N THR A 21 -14.08 2.35 -24.95
CA THR A 21 -14.80 2.25 -26.21
C THR A 21 -15.77 1.06 -26.22
N ALA A 22 -15.33 -0.13 -25.80
CA ALA A 22 -16.18 -1.32 -25.74
C ALA A 22 -17.43 -1.12 -24.86
N VAL A 23 -17.30 -0.42 -23.73
CA VAL A 23 -18.44 -0.06 -22.88
C VAL A 23 -19.40 0.88 -23.61
N GLN A 24 -18.92 1.85 -24.39
CA GLN A 24 -19.80 2.76 -25.12
C GLN A 24 -20.61 2.08 -26.23
N PHE A 25 -20.11 1.00 -26.83
CA PHE A 25 -20.79 0.33 -27.94
C PHE A 25 -21.81 -0.74 -27.53
N SER A 26 -21.81 -1.22 -26.28
CA SER A 26 -22.68 -2.33 -25.86
C SER A 26 -23.67 -1.92 -24.74
N PRO A 27 -24.98 -1.81 -25.03
CA PRO A 27 -25.98 -1.46 -24.02
C PRO A 27 -26.05 -2.49 -22.88
N LEU A 28 -25.86 -3.78 -23.19
CA LEU A 28 -25.82 -4.85 -22.19
C LEU A 28 -24.66 -4.65 -21.19
N ILE A 29 -23.47 -4.28 -21.69
CA ILE A 29 -22.31 -4.01 -20.84
C ILE A 29 -22.58 -2.76 -19.99
N GLN A 30 -23.19 -1.71 -20.56
CA GLN A 30 -23.54 -0.50 -19.81
C GLN A 30 -24.53 -0.77 -18.68
N ASP A 31 -25.59 -1.55 -18.95
CA ASP A 31 -26.59 -1.87 -17.94
C ASP A 31 -25.98 -2.74 -16.83
N PHE A 32 -25.13 -3.71 -17.18
CA PHE A 32 -24.36 -4.46 -16.20
C PHE A 32 -23.46 -3.55 -15.37
N LEU A 33 -22.72 -2.62 -15.99
CA LEU A 33 -21.79 -1.74 -15.29
C LEU A 33 -22.48 -0.67 -14.44
N ASP A 34 -23.64 -0.17 -14.88
CA ASP A 34 -24.46 0.78 -14.12
C ASP A 34 -24.83 0.23 -12.73
N PHE A 35 -24.99 -1.09 -12.61
CA PHE A 35 -25.18 -1.78 -11.33
C PHE A 35 -23.88 -2.34 -10.75
N GLY A 36 -23.19 -3.18 -11.52
CA GLY A 36 -22.08 -4.03 -11.08
C GLY A 36 -20.80 -3.30 -10.75
N ALA A 37 -20.50 -2.16 -11.40
CA ALA A 37 -19.24 -1.44 -11.14
C ALA A 37 -19.16 -0.97 -9.68
N GLY A 38 -20.27 -0.48 -9.11
CA GLY A 38 -20.34 -0.08 -7.71
C GLY A 38 -20.17 -1.25 -6.74
N VAL A 39 -20.81 -2.39 -7.04
CA VAL A 39 -20.70 -3.61 -6.22
C VAL A 39 -19.26 -4.14 -6.24
N LEU A 40 -18.63 -4.22 -7.41
CA LEU A 40 -17.25 -4.68 -7.57
C LEU A 40 -16.26 -3.76 -6.85
N ALA A 41 -16.48 -2.43 -6.90
CA ALA A 41 -15.71 -1.46 -6.14
C ALA A 41 -15.85 -1.70 -4.62
N LEU A 42 -17.08 -1.83 -4.13
CA LEU A 42 -17.36 -2.01 -2.70
C LEU A 42 -16.78 -3.32 -2.15
N VAL A 43 -16.92 -4.42 -2.89
CA VAL A 43 -16.35 -5.73 -2.51
C VAL A 43 -14.82 -5.67 -2.50
N SER A 44 -14.21 -5.08 -3.53
CA SER A 44 -12.75 -4.98 -3.63
C SER A 44 -12.17 -4.09 -2.52
N LEU A 45 -12.76 -2.93 -2.28
CA LEU A 45 -12.33 -1.99 -1.25
C LEU A 45 -12.56 -2.56 0.16
N THR A 46 -13.70 -3.22 0.41
CA THR A 46 -13.96 -3.91 1.68
C THR A 46 -12.93 -5.00 1.92
N SER A 47 -12.66 -5.83 0.91
CA SER A 47 -11.64 -6.87 0.99
C SER A 47 -10.26 -6.26 1.25
N ALA A 48 -9.89 -5.15 0.58
CA ALA A 48 -8.65 -4.44 0.84
C ALA A 48 -8.55 -3.96 2.29
N VAL A 49 -9.62 -3.39 2.86
CA VAL A 49 -9.68 -2.98 4.26
C VAL A 49 -9.50 -4.19 5.20
N MET A 50 -10.16 -5.32 4.93
CA MET A 50 -10.03 -6.55 5.73
C MET A 50 -8.59 -7.11 5.69
N TRP A 51 -8.00 -7.25 4.51
CA TRP A 51 -6.62 -7.72 4.36
C TRP A 51 -5.61 -6.74 4.98
N GLY A 52 -5.90 -5.43 4.93
CA GLY A 52 -5.14 -4.39 5.63
C GLY A 52 -5.17 -4.55 7.15
N LEU A 53 -6.26 -5.11 7.68
CA LEU A 53 -6.39 -5.45 9.10
C LEU A 53 -5.57 -6.67 9.50
N VAL A 54 -5.44 -7.66 8.62
CA VAL A 54 -4.71 -8.90 8.89
C VAL A 54 -3.20 -8.71 8.74
N ALA A 55 -2.75 -7.88 7.79
CA ALA A 55 -1.34 -7.67 7.46
C ALA A 55 -0.39 -7.27 8.63
N PRO A 56 -0.84 -6.54 9.68
CA PRO A 56 -0.01 -6.23 10.84
C PRO A 56 0.12 -7.35 11.87
N ASP A 57 -0.68 -8.42 11.80
CA ASP A 57 -0.74 -9.41 12.87
C ASP A 57 0.53 -10.27 12.93
N ARG A 58 1.27 -10.15 14.03
CA ARG A 58 2.50 -10.91 14.30
C ARG A 58 2.26 -12.18 15.10
N LYS A 59 1.04 -12.38 15.63
CA LYS A 59 0.69 -13.53 16.47
C LYS A 59 0.14 -14.70 15.66
N LEU A 60 -0.39 -14.44 14.45
CA LEU A 60 -1.05 -15.44 13.60
C LEU A 60 -0.25 -15.85 12.34
N LEU A 61 0.70 -15.03 11.88
CA LEU A 61 1.32 -15.22 10.57
C LEU A 61 2.85 -15.30 10.62
N TYR A 62 3.41 -16.40 10.11
CA TYR A 62 4.81 -16.50 9.69
C TYR A 62 5.15 -15.42 8.63
N SER A 63 6.44 -15.07 8.52
CA SER A 63 6.94 -13.97 7.68
C SER A 63 6.43 -14.00 6.23
N GLU A 64 6.23 -15.18 5.66
CA GLU A 64 5.77 -15.41 4.28
C GLU A 64 4.32 -14.96 4.06
N HIS A 65 3.43 -15.27 4.99
CA HIS A 65 2.02 -14.87 4.88
C HIS A 65 1.81 -13.36 5.03
N ARG A 66 2.75 -12.66 5.70
CA ARG A 66 2.73 -11.19 5.79
C ARG A 66 3.01 -10.52 4.44
N LEU A 67 3.84 -11.14 3.60
CA LEU A 67 4.09 -10.64 2.25
C LEU A 67 2.88 -10.93 1.34
N PHE A 68 2.27 -12.11 1.47
CA PHE A 68 1.06 -12.46 0.74
C PHE A 68 -0.09 -11.49 1.05
N THR A 69 -0.42 -11.28 2.33
CA THR A 69 -1.48 -10.36 2.77
C THR A 69 -1.26 -8.93 2.27
N GLN A 70 -0.02 -8.43 2.25
CA GLN A 70 0.29 -7.11 1.69
C GLN A 70 0.11 -7.03 0.18
N ARG A 71 0.49 -8.09 -0.56
CA ARG A 71 0.26 -8.16 -2.00
C ARG A 71 -1.23 -8.18 -2.32
N VAL A 72 -1.99 -9.03 -1.62
CA VAL A 72 -3.45 -9.13 -1.78
C VAL A 72 -4.13 -7.79 -1.46
N HIS A 73 -3.76 -7.15 -0.35
CA HIS A 73 -4.25 -5.80 -0.01
C HIS A 73 -3.99 -4.80 -1.14
N ARG A 74 -2.77 -4.76 -1.70
CA ARG A 74 -2.41 -3.84 -2.78
C ARG A 74 -3.19 -4.11 -4.08
N VAL A 75 -3.30 -5.38 -4.48
CA VAL A 75 -4.03 -5.78 -5.68
C VAL A 75 -5.50 -5.41 -5.56
N LEU A 76 -6.12 -5.72 -4.41
CA LEU A 76 -7.53 -5.38 -4.15
C LEU A 76 -7.76 -3.88 -4.02
N ALA A 77 -6.82 -3.13 -3.45
CA ALA A 77 -6.92 -1.67 -3.38
C ALA A 77 -6.87 -1.05 -4.79
N VAL A 78 -5.95 -1.49 -5.65
CA VAL A 78 -5.87 -1.02 -7.03
C VAL A 78 -7.11 -1.41 -7.82
N ALA A 79 -7.55 -2.66 -7.73
CA ALA A 79 -8.78 -3.12 -8.37
C ALA A 79 -10.01 -2.31 -7.90
N GLY A 80 -10.13 -2.07 -6.59
CA GLY A 80 -11.20 -1.27 -6.01
C GLY A 80 -11.22 0.18 -6.51
N LEU A 81 -10.06 0.83 -6.62
CA LEU A 81 -9.96 2.18 -7.20
C LEU A 81 -10.29 2.22 -8.69
N ALA A 82 -9.89 1.20 -9.45
CA ALA A 82 -10.24 1.09 -10.86
C ALA A 82 -11.76 0.92 -11.04
N PHE A 83 -12.39 0.04 -10.26
CA PHE A 83 -13.84 -0.12 -10.27
C PHE A 83 -14.58 1.11 -9.75
N LEU A 84 -14.02 1.84 -8.77
CA LEU A 84 -14.57 3.11 -8.30
C LEU A 84 -14.56 4.17 -9.42
N ALA A 85 -13.46 4.30 -10.16
CA ALA A 85 -13.38 5.20 -11.30
C ALA A 85 -14.40 4.81 -12.38
N LEU A 86 -14.51 3.52 -12.68
CA LEU A 86 -15.52 2.98 -13.60
C LEU A 86 -16.95 3.25 -13.14
N HIS A 87 -17.23 3.09 -11.84
CA HIS A 87 -18.52 3.38 -11.23
C HIS A 87 -18.90 4.86 -11.37
N ILE A 88 -17.99 5.78 -11.07
CA ILE A 88 -18.24 7.22 -11.23
C ILE A 88 -18.46 7.55 -12.71
N TRP A 89 -17.59 7.03 -13.59
CA TRP A 89 -17.68 7.29 -15.02
C TRP A 89 -19.00 6.82 -15.61
N ILE A 90 -19.45 5.58 -15.35
CA ILE A 90 -20.70 5.07 -15.92
C ILE A 90 -21.92 5.83 -15.38
N LYS A 91 -21.89 6.30 -14.12
CA LYS A 91 -22.99 7.12 -13.55
C LYS A 91 -23.11 8.48 -14.20
N VAL A 92 -21.99 9.12 -14.51
CA VAL A 92 -21.98 10.40 -15.25
C VAL A 92 -22.34 10.18 -16.72
N ALA A 93 -21.79 9.14 -17.37
CA ALA A 93 -22.04 8.85 -18.79
C ALA A 93 -23.49 8.46 -19.09
N ARG A 94 -24.24 7.99 -18.08
CA ARG A 94 -25.66 7.62 -18.17
C ARG A 94 -26.60 8.67 -17.56
N ASP A 95 -26.09 9.87 -17.28
CA ASP A 95 -26.83 10.98 -16.65
C ASP A 95 -27.56 10.59 -15.36
N ARG A 96 -27.03 9.61 -14.62
CA ARG A 96 -27.57 9.20 -13.32
C ARG A 96 -27.17 10.17 -12.22
N VAL A 97 -26.02 10.82 -12.38
CA VAL A 97 -25.50 11.88 -11.51
C VAL A 97 -24.80 12.89 -12.40
N SER A 98 -24.99 14.18 -12.16
CA SER A 98 -24.28 15.22 -12.92
C SER A 98 -22.78 15.22 -12.63
N ALA A 99 -21.96 15.65 -13.59
CA ALA A 99 -20.51 15.75 -13.38
C ALA A 99 -20.14 16.66 -12.19
N SER A 100 -20.92 17.72 -11.96
CA SER A 100 -20.73 18.60 -10.79
C SER A 100 -21.09 17.90 -9.49
N ALA A 101 -22.18 17.12 -9.42
CA ALA A 101 -22.56 16.35 -8.24
C ALA A 101 -21.57 15.22 -7.91
N ALA A 102 -20.97 14.61 -8.94
CA ALA A 102 -19.90 13.63 -8.76
C ALA A 102 -18.61 14.25 -8.19
N ALA A 103 -18.34 15.53 -8.46
CA ALA A 103 -17.14 16.23 -7.99
C ALA A 103 -17.36 17.02 -6.69
N LEU A 104 -18.51 17.66 -6.50
CA LEU A 104 -18.78 18.49 -5.33
C LEU A 104 -19.82 17.79 -4.45
N PRO A 105 -19.45 17.42 -3.21
CA PRO A 105 -20.37 16.70 -2.34
C PRO A 105 -21.60 17.57 -2.03
N PHE A 106 -22.76 16.92 -1.90
CA PHE A 106 -24.05 17.55 -1.54
C PHE A 106 -24.66 18.48 -2.58
N THR A 107 -24.15 18.49 -3.82
CA THR A 107 -24.70 19.31 -4.91
C THR A 107 -25.68 18.58 -5.82
N ASP A 108 -25.96 17.29 -5.56
CA ASP A 108 -27.01 16.55 -6.25
C ASP A 108 -28.41 17.07 -5.85
N SER A 109 -29.31 17.23 -6.82
CA SER A 109 -30.65 17.77 -6.60
C SER A 109 -31.62 16.76 -6.00
N SER A 110 -31.40 15.46 -6.20
CA SER A 110 -32.32 14.39 -5.82
C SER A 110 -31.93 13.70 -4.52
N GLN A 111 -30.64 13.44 -4.34
CA GLN A 111 -30.09 12.70 -3.21
C GLN A 111 -28.79 13.34 -2.69
N PRO A 112 -28.81 14.61 -2.25
CA PRO A 112 -27.62 15.38 -1.90
C PRO A 112 -26.74 14.66 -0.86
N VAL A 113 -27.35 14.11 0.20
CA VAL A 113 -26.61 13.42 1.27
C VAL A 113 -25.97 12.13 0.78
N LEU A 114 -26.73 11.28 0.07
CA LEU A 114 -26.25 9.96 -0.33
C LEU A 114 -25.19 10.07 -1.42
N VAL A 115 -25.42 10.88 -2.46
CA VAL A 115 -24.41 11.14 -3.50
C VAL A 115 -23.20 11.85 -2.90
N GLY A 116 -23.41 12.82 -2.02
CA GLY A 116 -22.32 13.52 -1.32
C GLY A 116 -21.43 12.60 -0.48
N LEU A 117 -22.01 11.60 0.21
CA LEU A 117 -21.24 10.56 0.90
C LEU A 117 -20.39 9.72 -0.06
N GLY A 118 -20.91 9.41 -1.25
CA GLY A 118 -20.16 8.73 -2.31
C GLY A 118 -18.94 9.56 -2.76
N THR A 119 -19.15 10.86 -2.99
CA THR A 119 -18.08 11.80 -3.37
C THR A 119 -17.01 11.90 -2.27
N LEU A 120 -17.40 12.06 -1.00
CA LEU A 120 -16.47 12.10 0.14
C LEU A 120 -15.72 10.78 0.31
N ALA A 121 -16.38 9.64 0.13
CA ALA A 121 -15.75 8.33 0.16
C ALA A 121 -14.70 8.20 -0.95
N GLY A 122 -15.04 8.64 -2.18
CA GLY A 122 -14.13 8.63 -3.32
C GLY A 122 -12.85 9.43 -3.04
N TYR A 123 -12.99 10.65 -2.53
CA TYR A 123 -11.84 11.46 -2.12
C TYR A 123 -11.01 10.82 -1.01
N THR A 124 -11.67 10.22 -0.03
CA THR A 124 -10.98 9.51 1.05
C THR A 124 -10.15 8.35 0.50
N PHE A 125 -10.71 7.50 -0.36
CA PHE A 125 -9.99 6.37 -0.95
C PHE A 125 -8.83 6.79 -1.84
N VAL A 126 -9.01 7.84 -2.67
CA VAL A 126 -7.92 8.41 -3.47
C VAL A 126 -6.81 8.96 -2.57
N GLY A 127 -7.15 9.73 -1.53
CA GLY A 127 -6.18 10.24 -0.56
C GLY A 127 -5.42 9.12 0.18
N VAL A 128 -6.12 8.08 0.61
CA VAL A 128 -5.52 6.89 1.25
C VAL A 128 -4.60 6.14 0.29
N ALA A 129 -4.96 6.03 -0.98
CA ALA A 129 -4.14 5.40 -2.01
C ALA A 129 -2.86 6.18 -2.27
N LEU A 130 -2.97 7.50 -2.42
CA LEU A 130 -1.82 8.40 -2.61
C LEU A 130 -0.88 8.38 -1.41
N THR A 131 -1.42 8.46 -0.19
CA THR A 131 -0.62 8.35 1.05
C THR A 131 0.00 6.96 1.23
N GLY A 132 -0.67 5.90 0.76
CA GLY A 132 -0.14 4.54 0.70
C GLY A 132 1.02 4.38 -0.29
N ALA A 133 0.91 4.98 -1.47
CA ALA A 133 1.96 5.00 -2.49
C ALA A 133 3.17 5.82 -2.02
N ALA A 134 2.93 6.98 -1.41
CA ALA A 134 3.95 7.87 -0.86
C ALA A 134 4.50 7.41 0.50
N ARG A 135 4.24 6.17 0.94
CA ARG A 135 4.67 5.67 2.26
C ARG A 135 6.16 5.85 2.53
N SER A 136 7.01 5.71 1.51
CA SER A 136 8.47 5.89 1.61
C SER A 136 8.87 7.34 1.93
N SER A 137 7.99 8.32 1.76
CA SER A 137 8.22 9.72 2.14
C SER A 137 7.95 10.00 3.62
N PHE A 138 7.33 9.07 4.35
CA PHE A 138 6.96 9.19 5.77
C PHE A 138 7.93 8.43 6.68
N THR A 139 9.24 8.68 6.55
CA THR A 139 10.30 7.94 7.27
C THR A 139 10.53 8.42 8.71
N SER A 140 10.29 9.70 9.02
CA SER A 140 10.49 10.21 10.39
C SER A 140 9.40 9.67 11.34
N PRO A 141 9.68 9.55 12.66
CA PRO A 141 8.71 9.01 13.62
C PRO A 141 7.36 9.73 13.62
N GLN A 142 7.37 11.07 13.53
CA GLN A 142 6.17 11.91 13.48
C GLN A 142 5.41 11.71 12.17
N ARG A 143 6.12 11.68 11.03
CA ARG A 143 5.52 11.42 9.72
C ARG A 143 4.95 10.01 9.63
N SER A 144 5.59 9.02 10.24
CA SER A 144 5.07 7.65 10.31
C SER A 144 3.74 7.57 11.06
N ARG A 145 3.57 8.34 12.15
CA ARG A 145 2.28 8.46 12.86
C ARG A 145 1.23 9.14 11.99
N MET A 146 1.58 10.24 11.34
CA MET A 146 0.69 10.96 10.41
C MET A 146 0.24 10.06 9.26
N TRP A 147 1.14 9.28 8.66
CA TRP A 147 0.82 8.28 7.65
C TRP A 147 -0.21 7.28 8.15
N ARG A 148 -0.07 6.78 9.39
CA ARG A 148 -1.07 5.87 9.97
C ARG A 148 -2.42 6.56 10.09
N VAL A 149 -2.49 7.77 10.66
CA VAL A 149 -3.75 8.51 10.81
C VAL A 149 -4.43 8.71 9.45
N LEU A 150 -3.68 9.20 8.46
CA LEU A 150 -4.19 9.40 7.10
C LEU A 150 -4.65 8.08 6.48
N HIS A 151 -3.90 7.00 6.63
CA HIS A 151 -4.28 5.71 6.08
C HIS A 151 -5.48 5.08 6.81
N MET A 152 -5.63 5.30 8.12
CA MET A 152 -6.79 4.85 8.90
C MET A 152 -8.07 5.62 8.55
N SER A 153 -7.99 6.79 7.90
CA SER A 153 -9.18 7.48 7.38
C SER A 153 -9.96 6.62 6.36
N ALA A 154 -9.33 5.59 5.80
CA ALA A 154 -9.98 4.57 4.97
C ALA A 154 -11.22 3.95 5.63
N TYR A 155 -11.26 3.81 6.95
CA TYR A 155 -12.46 3.29 7.64
C TYR A 155 -13.65 4.25 7.56
N LEU A 156 -13.40 5.56 7.61
CA LEU A 156 -14.45 6.57 7.45
C LEU A 156 -14.95 6.57 6.01
N GLY A 157 -14.02 6.54 5.03
CA GLY A 157 -14.36 6.44 3.62
C GLY A 157 -15.15 5.16 3.30
N TRP A 158 -14.77 4.03 3.91
CA TRP A 158 -15.49 2.76 3.78
C TRP A 158 -16.90 2.82 4.37
N GLY A 159 -17.07 3.40 5.56
CA GLY A 159 -18.38 3.60 6.16
C GLY A 159 -19.30 4.48 5.30
N ALA A 160 -18.77 5.58 4.76
CA ALA A 160 -19.50 6.46 3.83
C ALA A 160 -19.87 5.73 2.52
N ALA A 161 -18.95 4.95 1.95
CA ALA A 161 -19.21 4.15 0.75
C ALA A 161 -20.28 3.08 0.95
N LEU A 162 -20.32 2.44 2.12
CA LEU A 162 -21.36 1.48 2.47
C LEU A 162 -22.72 2.15 2.55
N LEU A 163 -22.81 3.28 3.25
CA LEU A 163 -24.08 4.00 3.41
C LEU A 163 -24.57 4.54 2.06
N HIS A 164 -23.67 5.07 1.24
CA HIS A 164 -23.94 5.46 -0.14
C HIS A 164 -24.45 4.27 -0.97
N GLY A 165 -23.68 3.19 -1.05
CA GLY A 165 -23.99 2.04 -1.90
C GLY A 165 -25.28 1.31 -1.50
N LEU A 166 -25.59 1.26 -0.21
CA LEU A 166 -26.78 0.57 0.31
C LEU A 166 -28.06 1.38 0.11
N ARG A 167 -27.97 2.72 0.15
CA ARG A 167 -29.17 3.59 0.19
C ARG A 167 -29.38 4.46 -1.05
N ALA A 168 -28.35 4.72 -1.85
CA ALA A 168 -28.47 5.56 -3.05
C ALA A 168 -29.13 4.82 -4.24
N GLY A 169 -29.03 3.49 -4.26
CA GLY A 169 -29.61 2.64 -5.30
C GLY A 169 -31.06 2.23 -5.01
N ARG A 170 -31.61 1.38 -5.88
CA ARG A 170 -32.87 0.65 -5.66
C ARG A 170 -32.84 -0.06 -4.30
N GLU A 171 -34.00 -0.16 -3.65
CA GLU A 171 -34.15 -0.94 -2.41
C GLU A 171 -33.52 -2.33 -2.57
N ALA A 172 -32.47 -2.57 -1.79
CA ALA A 172 -31.85 -3.87 -1.70
C ALA A 172 -32.82 -4.82 -1.00
N ALA A 173 -32.90 -6.07 -1.49
CA ALA A 173 -33.67 -7.09 -0.80
C ALA A 173 -33.17 -7.21 0.66
N ASP A 174 -34.10 -7.38 1.60
CA ASP A 174 -33.81 -7.30 3.03
C ASP A 174 -32.69 -8.24 3.48
N TRP A 175 -32.57 -9.42 2.88
CA TRP A 175 -31.50 -10.38 3.17
C TRP A 175 -30.11 -9.90 2.73
N VAL A 176 -30.01 -9.11 1.66
CA VAL A 176 -28.75 -8.48 1.21
C VAL A 176 -28.36 -7.40 2.20
N THR A 177 -29.31 -6.55 2.58
CA THR A 177 -29.15 -5.50 3.59
C THR A 177 -28.69 -6.08 4.93
N PHE A 178 -29.33 -7.16 5.40
CA PHE A 178 -28.97 -7.84 6.63
C PHE A 178 -27.55 -8.43 6.56
N SER A 179 -27.22 -9.15 5.49
CA SER A 179 -25.90 -9.76 5.29
C SER A 179 -24.78 -8.71 5.27
N TYR A 180 -25.00 -7.58 4.58
CA TYR A 180 -24.07 -6.46 4.57
C TYR A 180 -23.91 -5.83 5.95
N THR A 181 -25.03 -5.54 6.62
CA THR A 181 -25.02 -4.89 7.94
C THR A 181 -24.35 -5.78 8.99
N ALA A 182 -24.58 -7.10 8.95
CA ALA A 182 -23.94 -8.06 9.83
C ALA A 182 -22.43 -8.13 9.60
N CYS A 183 -21.98 -8.14 8.33
CA CYS A 183 -20.57 -8.13 8.00
C CYS A 183 -19.89 -6.83 8.48
N VAL A 184 -20.52 -5.68 8.26
CA VAL A 184 -20.03 -4.37 8.74
C VAL A 184 -19.96 -4.32 10.26
N ALA A 185 -20.98 -4.83 10.95
CA ALA A 185 -21.01 -4.91 12.41
C ALA A 185 -19.87 -5.79 12.95
N LEU A 186 -19.62 -6.95 12.32
CA LEU A 186 -18.52 -7.84 12.72
C LEU A 186 -17.16 -7.15 12.59
N VAL A 187 -16.95 -6.43 11.49
CA VAL A 187 -15.72 -5.65 11.27
C VAL A 187 -15.58 -4.53 12.30
N ALA A 188 -16.65 -3.79 12.58
CA ALA A 188 -16.65 -2.74 13.59
C ALA A 188 -16.30 -3.30 14.98
N VAL A 189 -16.84 -4.47 15.34
CA VAL A 189 -16.49 -5.17 16.58
C VAL A 189 -15.02 -5.53 16.62
N VAL A 190 -14.45 -6.12 15.56
CA VAL A 190 -13.02 -6.46 15.50
C VAL A 190 -12.13 -5.22 15.64
N LEU A 191 -12.51 -4.10 15.00
CA LEU A 191 -11.81 -2.82 15.12
C LEU A 191 -11.83 -2.28 16.55
N LEU A 192 -13.00 -2.30 17.19
CA LEU A 192 -13.17 -1.88 18.59
C LEU A 192 -12.32 -2.76 19.52
N LEU A 193 -12.37 -4.08 19.38
CA LEU A 193 -11.56 -5.00 20.18
C LEU A 193 -10.06 -4.75 20.00
N ARG A 194 -9.59 -4.47 18.79
CA ARG A 194 -8.18 -4.12 18.53
C ARG A 194 -7.75 -2.79 19.12
N SER A 195 -8.61 -1.77 19.07
CA SER A 195 -8.32 -0.47 19.69
C SER A 195 -8.14 -0.57 21.21
N ARG A 196 -8.91 -1.46 21.86
CA ARG A 196 -8.82 -1.76 23.30
C ARG A 196 -7.61 -2.65 23.64
N ALA A 197 -7.25 -3.60 22.77
CA ALA A 197 -6.06 -4.43 22.97
C ALA A 197 -4.74 -3.66 22.77
N GLY A 198 -4.72 -2.65 21.90
CA GLY A 198 -3.56 -1.77 21.70
C GLY A 198 -3.27 -0.87 22.90
N THR A 199 -4.30 -0.43 23.62
CA THR A 199 -4.18 0.40 24.83
C THR A 199 -3.78 -0.41 26.06
N GLY A 200 -4.21 -1.67 26.18
CA GLY A 200 -3.88 -2.53 27.34
C GLY A 200 -2.48 -3.16 27.33
N LEU A 201 -1.88 -3.43 26.15
CA LEU A 201 -0.61 -4.17 26.04
C LEU A 201 0.63 -3.29 25.91
N ASP A 202 0.49 -2.03 25.48
CA ASP A 202 1.63 -1.12 25.38
C ASP A 202 2.04 -0.58 26.77
N GLY A 203 1.08 -0.41 27.68
CA GLY A 203 1.34 -0.12 29.10
C GLY A 203 2.05 -1.24 29.86
N GLN A 204 2.02 -2.48 29.37
CA GLN A 204 2.72 -3.63 30.00
C GLN A 204 4.11 -3.88 29.41
N LYS A 205 4.37 -3.44 28.17
CA LYS A 205 5.69 -3.53 27.52
C LYS A 205 6.68 -2.49 28.02
N GLN A 206 6.18 -1.31 28.41
CA GLN A 206 6.96 -0.23 29.00
C GLN A 206 7.63 -0.64 30.32
N PRO A 207 6.91 -1.15 31.35
CA PRO A 207 7.52 -1.58 32.60
C PRO A 207 8.44 -2.80 32.41
N ARG A 208 8.19 -3.67 31.42
CA ARG A 208 9.10 -4.78 31.10
C ARG A 208 10.39 -4.32 30.41
N ARG A 209 10.34 -3.26 29.61
CA ARG A 209 11.52 -2.63 29.01
C ARG A 209 12.34 -1.86 30.04
N GLU A 210 11.67 -1.13 30.92
CA GLU A 210 12.29 -0.41 32.03
C GLU A 210 12.90 -1.39 33.04
N ALA A 211 12.19 -2.46 33.41
CA ALA A 211 12.74 -3.53 34.25
C ALA A 211 13.91 -4.28 33.59
N ARG A 212 13.88 -4.49 32.26
CA ARG A 212 15.00 -5.11 31.52
C ARG A 212 16.19 -4.15 31.34
N ALA A 213 15.95 -2.85 31.28
CA ALA A 213 16.99 -1.82 31.27
C ALA A 213 17.61 -1.66 32.67
N ALA A 214 16.81 -1.77 33.73
CA ALA A 214 17.27 -1.74 35.12
C ALA A 214 17.97 -3.04 35.54
N ALA A 215 17.57 -4.19 34.98
CA ALA A 215 18.21 -5.49 35.20
C ALA A 215 19.38 -5.76 34.23
N ALA A 216 19.67 -4.84 33.31
CA ALA A 216 20.88 -4.93 32.51
C ALA A 216 22.09 -4.68 33.45
N PRO A 217 23.09 -5.58 33.49
CA PRO A 217 24.29 -5.33 34.28
C PRO A 217 24.94 -4.02 33.79
N PRO A 218 25.62 -3.25 34.67
CA PRO A 218 26.35 -2.07 34.24
C PRO A 218 27.28 -2.50 33.10
N SER A 219 27.06 -1.91 31.93
CA SER A 219 27.95 -2.10 30.79
C SER A 219 29.36 -1.78 31.26
N SER A 220 30.25 -2.78 31.22
CA SER A 220 31.67 -2.58 31.39
C SER A 220 32.08 -1.36 30.53
N PRO A 221 32.91 -0.45 31.05
CA PRO A 221 33.31 0.73 30.31
C PRO A 221 33.82 0.29 28.93
N SER A 222 33.24 0.87 27.88
CA SER A 222 33.70 0.64 26.51
C SER A 222 35.22 0.86 26.47
N PRO A 223 36.01 -0.01 25.83
CA PRO A 223 37.40 0.31 25.61
C PRO A 223 37.44 1.64 24.84
N SER A 224 38.18 2.60 25.39
CA SER A 224 38.43 3.90 24.77
C SER A 224 38.71 3.71 23.28
N PRO A 225 38.29 4.65 22.40
CA PRO A 225 38.67 4.62 20.99
C PRO A 225 40.20 4.47 20.92
N GLN A 226 40.68 3.27 20.56
CA GLN A 226 42.09 3.11 20.26
C GLN A 226 42.37 4.02 19.08
N GLN A 227 43.20 5.03 19.30
CA GLN A 227 43.76 5.83 18.22
C GLN A 227 44.29 4.85 17.16
N PRO A 228 44.02 5.10 15.87
CA PRO A 228 44.61 4.32 14.80
C PRO A 228 46.12 4.31 15.00
N THR A 229 46.70 3.12 15.19
CA THR A 229 48.15 2.96 15.16
C THR A 229 48.64 3.50 13.81
N PRO A 230 49.72 4.30 13.77
CA PRO A 230 50.28 4.74 12.50
C PRO A 230 50.65 3.50 11.70
N ALA A 231 50.04 3.35 10.51
CA ALA A 231 50.44 2.33 9.56
C ALA A 231 51.94 2.50 9.28
N TYR A 232 52.68 1.40 9.44
CA TYR A 232 54.09 1.30 9.08
C TYR A 232 54.27 1.76 7.63
N ALA A 233 54.90 2.92 7.45
CA ALA A 233 55.28 3.43 6.13
C ALA A 233 56.52 2.66 5.65
N PRO A 234 56.50 2.03 4.47
CA PRO A 234 57.69 1.37 3.95
C PRO A 234 58.79 2.41 3.65
N PRO A 235 60.08 2.09 3.85
CA PRO A 235 61.16 3.01 3.56
C PRO A 235 61.20 3.30 2.06
N THR A 236 61.03 4.57 1.70
CA THR A 236 61.22 5.07 0.34
C THR A 236 62.66 4.82 -0.08
N ALA A 237 62.85 3.86 -0.99
CA ALA A 237 64.13 3.60 -1.61
C ALA A 237 64.58 4.85 -2.38
N ARG A 238 65.70 5.42 -1.93
CA ARG A 238 66.48 6.46 -2.60
C ARG A 238 66.97 5.88 -3.93
N GLY A 239 66.44 6.39 -5.05
CA GLY A 239 66.79 5.91 -6.39
C GLY A 239 68.24 6.22 -6.80
N PRO A 240 68.82 5.45 -7.74
CA PRO A 240 69.90 5.92 -8.58
C PRO A 240 69.42 6.22 -10.01
N ALA A 241 70.12 7.16 -10.64
CA ALA A 241 69.86 7.73 -11.97
C ALA A 241 70.40 6.81 -13.12
N PRO A 242 70.36 7.24 -14.41
CA PRO A 242 69.80 6.48 -15.51
C PRO A 242 70.82 5.65 -16.32
N GLY A 243 70.37 4.56 -16.95
CA GLY A 243 71.10 3.91 -18.05
C GLY A 243 70.70 2.46 -18.29
N GLY A 244 70.31 2.13 -19.54
CA GLY A 244 70.21 0.75 -20.03
C GLY A 244 68.88 0.42 -20.73
N ALA A 245 68.99 -0.07 -21.96
CA ALA A 245 67.93 -0.31 -22.95
C ALA A 245 67.07 -1.59 -22.67
N PRO A 246 66.06 -1.91 -23.51
CA PRO A 246 64.86 -2.64 -23.09
C PRO A 246 64.96 -4.17 -23.21
N THR A 247 64.17 -4.89 -22.41
CA THR A 247 63.90 -6.32 -22.63
C THR A 247 62.46 -6.66 -22.22
N GLN A 248 61.63 -6.95 -23.22
CA GLN A 248 60.43 -7.80 -23.12
C GLN A 248 60.87 -9.26 -23.43
N PRO A 249 60.05 -10.33 -23.28
CA PRO A 249 58.70 -10.52 -22.71
C PRO A 249 58.67 -11.68 -21.65
N ILE A 250 57.54 -12.10 -21.08
CA ILE A 250 56.80 -13.35 -21.43
C ILE A 250 55.54 -13.46 -20.53
N PRO A 251 54.37 -13.87 -21.07
CA PRO A 251 53.16 -14.15 -20.31
C PRO A 251 53.03 -15.66 -19.99
N SER A 252 52.63 -16.02 -18.77
CA SER A 252 52.24 -17.40 -18.42
C SER A 252 50.81 -17.47 -17.92
N ARG A 253 49.95 -17.82 -18.89
CA ARG A 253 48.66 -18.48 -18.75
C ARG A 253 48.80 -19.80 -17.95
N LEU A 254 47.68 -20.23 -17.37
CA LEU A 254 47.32 -21.61 -16.95
C LEU A 254 47.83 -22.09 -15.58
N VAL A 255 46.97 -21.95 -14.57
CA VAL A 255 46.73 -23.02 -13.57
C VAL A 255 45.22 -23.05 -13.30
N TYR A 256 44.45 -23.70 -14.17
CA TYR A 256 43.15 -24.27 -13.83
C TYR A 256 43.25 -25.76 -14.15
N GLU A 257 43.73 -26.53 -13.18
CA GLU A 257 43.43 -27.95 -13.15
C GLU A 257 43.39 -28.42 -11.70
N ARG A 258 42.32 -29.16 -11.39
CA ARG A 258 42.27 -30.25 -10.41
C ARG A 258 42.04 -29.88 -8.95
N ARG A 259 40.77 -29.93 -8.54
CA ARG A 259 40.40 -30.73 -7.36
C ARG A 259 38.99 -31.32 -7.52
N SER A 260 38.98 -32.61 -7.82
CA SER A 260 37.92 -33.58 -7.56
C SER A 260 37.59 -33.62 -6.06
N GLU A 261 36.32 -33.56 -5.71
CA GLU A 261 35.54 -34.59 -4.99
C GLU A 261 34.05 -34.44 -5.36
#